data_AF-A0A7V5VBF8-F1
#
_entry.id   AF-A0A7V5VBF8-F1
#
_cell.length_a   1.000
_cell.length_b   1.000
_cell.length_c   1.000
_cell.angle_alpha   90.00
_cell.angle_beta   90.00
_cell.angle_gamma   90.00
#
_symmetry.space_group_name_H-M   'P 1'
#
loop_
_entity.id
_entity.type
_entity.pdbx_description
1 polymer ?
#
loop_
_entity_poly.entity_id
_entity_poly.type
_entity_poly.pdbx_seq_one_letter_code
_entity_poly.pdbx_strand_id
1 'polypeptide(L)'
;MLRSALLPGWGQYYNGKLLKAALVFGVETFFVTSAIVRNQKVVASTDPVIRSYWIDQRNNMSWAFLATRLLSVLDAYVDAHLSDFDESPDLSLQSSSPGTYLAVSFSVRF
;
A
#
# COMPACT_ATOMS: atom_id res chain seq x y z
N MET A 1 15.34 12.10 -5.66
CA MET A 1 13.91 11.75 -5.54
C MET A 1 13.37 10.89 -6.69
N LEU A 2 13.89 10.93 -7.93
CA LEU A 2 13.25 10.24 -9.08
C LEU A 2 13.85 8.87 -9.51
N ARG A 3 14.89 8.36 -8.85
CA ARG A 3 15.70 7.22 -9.38
C ARG A 3 15.43 5.86 -8.72
N SER A 4 14.46 5.77 -7.82
CA SER A 4 14.24 4.55 -7.02
C SER A 4 12.83 3.94 -7.16
N ALA A 5 12.12 4.27 -8.24
CA ALA A 5 10.75 3.81 -8.49
C ALA A 5 10.64 2.52 -9.32
N LEU A 6 11.75 1.81 -9.54
CA LEU A 6 11.79 0.65 -10.44
C LEU A 6 11.36 -0.67 -9.79
N LEU A 7 11.29 -0.73 -8.45
CA LEU A 7 10.93 -1.96 -7.74
C LEU A 7 9.69 -1.75 -6.85
N PRO A 8 8.69 -2.65 -6.92
CA PRO A 8 7.57 -2.63 -5.98
C PRO A 8 8.13 -2.78 -4.55
N GLY A 9 7.87 -1.79 -3.69
CA GLY A 9 8.30 -1.78 -2.28
C GLY A 9 9.44 -0.83 -1.89
N TRP A 10 10.18 -0.22 -2.84
CA TRP A 10 11.37 0.59 -2.47
C TRP A 10 11.03 1.91 -1.75
N GLY A 11 9.83 2.46 -1.99
CA GLY A 11 9.34 3.65 -1.27
C GLY A 11 8.92 3.38 0.18
N GLN A 12 8.58 2.13 0.52
CA GLN A 12 8.19 1.75 1.88
C GLN A 12 9.38 1.41 2.79
N TYR A 13 10.57 1.18 2.21
CA TYR A 13 11.82 0.98 2.95
C TYR A 13 12.21 2.23 3.76
N TYR A 14 11.94 3.42 3.22
CA TYR A 14 12.29 4.70 3.86
C TYR A 14 11.40 5.07 5.06
N ASN A 15 10.25 4.39 5.24
CA ASN A 15 9.26 4.73 6.26
C ASN A 15 9.12 3.66 7.38
N GLY A 16 10.04 2.69 7.46
CA GLY A 16 10.05 1.63 8.48
C GLY A 16 8.96 0.55 8.34
N LYS A 17 8.05 0.67 7.37
CA LYS A 17 6.90 -0.24 7.16
C LYS A 17 7.27 -1.45 6.27
N LEU A 18 8.37 -2.15 6.58
CA LEU A 18 8.86 -3.31 5.80
C LEU A 18 7.84 -4.44 5.66
N LEU A 19 7.02 -4.66 6.70
CA LEU A 19 5.97 -5.68 6.68
C LEU A 19 4.89 -5.40 5.64
N LYS A 20 4.49 -4.12 5.46
CA LYS A 20 3.54 -3.75 4.40
C LYS A 20 4.13 -4.06 3.02
N ALA A 21 5.41 -3.76 2.81
CA ALA A 21 6.07 -3.93 1.53
C ALA A 21 6.19 -5.41 1.16
N ALA A 22 6.62 -6.22 2.13
CA ALA A 22 6.72 -7.67 1.97
C ALA A 22 5.36 -8.31 1.68
N LEU A 23 4.30 -7.84 2.36
CA LEU A 23 2.93 -8.32 2.14
C LEU A 23 2.44 -7.99 0.72
N VAL A 24 2.57 -6.72 0.30
CA VAL A 24 2.17 -6.30 -1.06
C VAL A 24 2.93 -7.09 -2.12
N PHE A 25 4.26 -7.21 -1.96
CA PHE A 25 5.09 -7.99 -2.88
C PHE A 25 4.66 -9.47 -2.94
N GLY A 26 4.35 -10.09 -1.80
CA GLY A 26 3.86 -11.46 -1.74
C GLY A 26 2.54 -11.64 -2.47
N VAL A 27 1.58 -10.74 -2.25
CA VAL A 27 0.27 -10.75 -2.92
C VAL A 27 0.40 -10.53 -4.42
N GLU A 28 1.21 -9.56 -4.85
CA GLU A 28 1.47 -9.29 -6.27
C GLU A 28 2.12 -10.49 -6.96
N THR A 29 3.16 -11.07 -6.32
CA THR A 29 3.84 -12.27 -6.82
C THR A 29 2.89 -13.46 -6.94
N PHE A 30 2.00 -13.64 -5.96
CA PHE A 30 0.98 -14.68 -6.00
C PHE A 30 0.04 -14.52 -7.20
N PHE A 31 -0.45 -13.31 -7.49
CA PHE A 31 -1.33 -13.10 -8.63
C PHE A 31 -0.62 -13.28 -9.97
N VAL A 32 0.61 -12.77 -10.11
CA VAL A 32 1.40 -12.93 -11.35
C VAL A 32 1.68 -14.40 -11.64
N THR A 33 2.20 -15.15 -10.66
CA THR A 33 2.48 -16.58 -10.83
C THR A 33 1.20 -17.38 -11.11
N SER A 34 0.10 -17.04 -10.42
CA SER A 34 -1.23 -17.64 -10.66
C SER A 34 -1.76 -17.37 -12.07
N ALA A 35 -1.54 -16.18 -12.62
CA ALA A 35 -1.91 -15.82 -13.99
C ALA A 35 -1.07 -16.61 -15.01
N ILE A 36 0.24 -16.76 -14.78
CA ILE A 36 1.14 -17.54 -15.64
C ILE A 36 0.70 -19.01 -15.70
N VAL A 37 0.45 -19.64 -14.55
CA VAL A 37 0.01 -21.05 -14.50
C VAL A 37 -1.32 -21.25 -15.23
N ARG A 38 -2.26 -20.30 -15.13
CA ARG A 38 -3.53 -20.37 -15.87
C ARG A 38 -3.34 -20.13 -17.35
N ASN A 39 -2.42 -19.25 -17.73
CA ASN A 39 -2.09 -19.03 -19.14
C ASN A 39 -1.51 -20.29 -19.79
N GLN A 40 -0.71 -21.09 -19.06
CA GLN A 40 -0.27 -22.41 -19.54
C GLN A 40 -1.45 -23.33 -19.84
N LYS A 41 -2.48 -23.34 -18.96
CA LYS A 41 -3.71 -24.12 -19.20
C LYS A 41 -4.52 -23.62 -20.39
N VAL A 42 -4.59 -22.30 -20.61
CA VAL A 42 -5.21 -21.72 -21.82
C VAL A 42 -4.52 -22.22 -23.09
N VAL A 43 -3.18 -22.20 -23.11
CA VAL A 43 -2.38 -22.61 -24.27
C VAL A 43 -2.50 -24.13 -24.51
N ALA A 44 -2.55 -24.93 -23.46
CA ALA A 44 -2.71 -26.38 -23.56
C ALA A 44 -4.12 -26.84 -23.95
N SER A 45 -5.14 -25.98 -23.80
CA SER A 45 -6.54 -26.34 -24.07
C SER A 45 -6.90 -26.13 -25.54
N THR A 46 -7.33 -27.21 -26.21
CA THR A 46 -7.87 -27.19 -27.58
C THR A 46 -9.38 -26.98 -27.60
N ASP A 47 -10.09 -27.49 -26.59
CA ASP A 47 -11.55 -27.35 -26.46
C ASP A 47 -11.93 -25.88 -26.19
N PRO A 48 -12.80 -25.26 -27.01
CA PRO A 48 -13.20 -23.86 -26.86
C PRO A 48 -13.85 -23.53 -25.50
N VAL A 49 -14.65 -24.44 -24.94
CA VAL A 49 -15.37 -24.25 -23.67
C VAL A 49 -14.40 -24.30 -22.49
N ILE A 50 -13.47 -25.25 -22.50
CA ILE A 50 -12.43 -25.34 -21.46
C ILE A 50 -11.47 -24.15 -21.57
N ARG A 51 -11.15 -23.75 -22.81
CA ARG A 51 -10.27 -22.60 -23.07
C ARG A 51 -10.87 -21.30 -22.55
N SER A 52 -12.15 -21.02 -22.79
CA SER A 52 -12.81 -19.80 -22.29
C SER A 52 -12.81 -19.75 -20.76
N TYR A 53 -13.08 -20.86 -20.09
CA TYR A 53 -13.00 -20.96 -18.63
C TYR A 53 -11.61 -20.57 -18.10
N TRP A 54 -10.53 -21.09 -18.68
CA TRP A 54 -9.17 -20.71 -18.26
C TRP A 54 -8.79 -19.27 -18.60
N ILE A 55 -9.33 -18.73 -19.71
CA ILE A 55 -9.14 -17.31 -20.07
C ILE A 55 -9.78 -16.42 -19.01
N ASP A 56 -11.02 -16.69 -18.62
CA ASP A 56 -11.72 -15.90 -17.61
C ASP A 56 -11.00 -15.97 -16.26
N GLN A 57 -10.57 -17.17 -15.87
CA GLN A 57 -9.83 -17.34 -14.63
C GLN A 57 -8.48 -16.61 -14.64
N ARG A 58 -7.74 -16.65 -15.76
CA ARG A 58 -6.49 -15.88 -15.93
C ARG A 58 -6.76 -14.38 -15.89
N ASN A 59 -7.80 -13.91 -16.60
CA ASN A 59 -8.17 -12.50 -16.65
C ASN A 59 -8.54 -11.98 -15.25
N ASN A 60 -9.25 -12.77 -14.45
CA ASN A 60 -9.56 -12.43 -13.07
C ASN A 60 -8.29 -12.27 -12.22
N MET A 61 -7.25 -13.09 -12.42
CA MET A 61 -5.96 -12.91 -11.72
C MET A 61 -5.26 -11.61 -12.18
N SER A 62 -5.30 -11.30 -13.48
CA SER A 62 -4.73 -10.04 -14.01
C SER A 62 -5.47 -8.81 -13.46
N TRP A 63 -6.80 -8.87 -13.34
CA TRP A 63 -7.61 -7.81 -12.73
C TRP A 63 -7.32 -7.65 -11.24
N ALA A 64 -7.19 -8.76 -10.51
CA ALA A 64 -6.83 -8.73 -9.10
C ALA A 64 -5.43 -8.11 -8.88
N PHE A 65 -4.44 -8.50 -9.70
CA PHE A 65 -3.11 -7.89 -9.70
C PHE A 65 -3.17 -6.38 -9.93
N LEU A 66 -3.90 -5.94 -10.97
CA LEU A 66 -4.04 -4.53 -11.28
C LEU A 66 -4.70 -3.76 -10.13
N ALA A 67 -5.77 -4.31 -9.55
CA ALA A 67 -6.45 -3.71 -8.40
C ALA A 67 -5.52 -3.59 -7.19
N THR A 68 -4.77 -4.64 -6.84
CA THR A 68 -3.78 -4.60 -5.76
C THR A 68 -2.70 -3.56 -6.01
N ARG A 69 -2.18 -3.47 -7.24
CA ARG A 69 -1.14 -2.50 -7.60
C ARG A 69 -1.64 -1.06 -7.42
N LEU A 70 -2.86 -0.79 -7.86
CA LEU A 70 -3.49 0.53 -7.70
C LEU A 70 -3.75 0.86 -6.23
N LEU A 71 -4.31 -0.07 -5.45
CA LEU A 71 -4.52 0.11 -4.01
C LEU A 71 -3.21 0.39 -3.27
N SER A 72 -2.13 -0.32 -3.60
CA SER A 72 -0.81 -0.09 -3.01
C SER A 72 -0.26 1.31 -3.33
N VAL A 73 -0.46 1.78 -4.56
CA VAL A 73 -0.06 3.14 -4.96
C VAL A 73 -0.90 4.19 -4.23
N LEU A 74 -2.21 3.97 -4.09
CA LEU A 74 -3.11 4.87 -3.36
C LEU A 74 -2.76 4.94 -1.86
N ASP A 75 -2.50 3.80 -1.20
CA ASP A 75 -2.06 3.76 0.21
C ASP A 75 -0.76 4.59 0.40
N ALA A 76 0.20 4.40 -0.51
CA ALA A 76 1.46 5.16 -0.49
C ALA A 76 1.27 6.67 -0.76
N TYR A 77 0.34 7.03 -1.65
CA TYR A 77 0.02 8.43 -1.94
C TYR A 77 -0.61 9.11 -0.73
N VAL A 78 -1.55 8.44 -0.03
CA VAL A 78 -2.17 8.95 1.19
C VAL A 78 -1.14 9.06 2.33
N ASP A 79 -0.33 8.01 2.54
CA ASP A 79 0.75 8.02 3.55
C ASP A 79 1.72 9.20 3.32
N ALA A 80 2.06 9.51 2.07
CA ALA A 80 2.94 10.63 1.72
C ALA A 80 2.26 12.01 1.85
N HIS A 81 0.94 12.10 1.62
CA HIS A 81 0.22 13.37 1.75
C HIS A 81 -0.08 13.72 3.22
N LEU A 82 -0.31 12.71 4.05
CA LEU A 82 -0.54 12.88 5.49
C LEU A 82 0.76 13.06 6.28
N SER A 83 1.92 12.66 5.77
CA SER A 83 3.21 12.88 6.47
C SER A 83 3.61 14.35 6.56
N ASP A 84 3.08 15.20 5.68
CA ASP A 84 3.30 16.66 5.70
C ASP A 84 2.29 17.41 6.59
N PHE A 85 1.33 16.71 7.19
CA PHE A 85 0.33 17.28 8.08
C PHE A 85 0.91 17.37 9.50
N ASP A 86 1.10 18.59 10.02
CA ASP A 86 1.61 18.85 11.38
C ASP A 86 0.50 18.56 12.41
N GLU A 87 0.51 17.36 12.98
CA GLU A 87 -0.35 16.96 14.10
C GLU A 87 0.30 17.27 15.46
N SER A 88 0.74 18.51 15.67
CA SER A 88 1.01 19.00 17.02
C SER A 88 -0.24 19.75 17.53
N PRO A 89 -1.11 19.10 18.34
CA PRO A 89 -2.08 19.87 19.09
C PRO A 89 -1.27 20.73 20.08
N ASP A 90 -1.12 22.02 19.79
CA ASP A 90 -0.80 23.01 20.82
C ASP A 90 -2.05 23.15 21.71
N LEU A 91 -2.32 22.11 22.49
CA LEU A 91 -3.24 22.13 23.62
C LEU A 91 -2.50 22.80 24.80
N SER A 92 -2.03 24.03 24.60
CA SER A 92 -1.72 24.91 25.71
C SER A 92 -3.02 25.30 26.39
N LEU A 93 -3.36 24.58 27.46
CA LEU A 93 -4.41 24.99 28.38
C LEU A 93 -3.96 26.28 29.10
N GLN A 94 -4.19 27.44 28.47
CA GLN A 94 -4.13 28.72 29.16
C GLN A 94 -5.30 28.80 30.15
N SER A 95 -5.09 28.27 31.35
CA SER A 95 -5.93 28.62 32.49
C SER A 95 -5.54 30.04 32.92
N SER A 96 -6.31 31.02 32.45
CA SER A 96 -6.22 32.40 32.91
C SER A 96 -6.78 32.52 34.33
N SER A 97 -6.05 31.99 35.31
CA SER A 97 -6.27 32.34 36.72
C SER A 97 -5.42 33.59 37.03
N PRO A 98 -6.01 34.68 37.56
CA PRO A 98 -5.24 35.87 37.91
C PRO A 98 -4.28 35.54 39.06
N GLY A 99 -2.98 35.43 38.75
CA GLY A 99 -1.92 35.46 39.75
C GLY A 99 -0.82 34.40 39.66
N THR A 100 -0.86 33.43 38.74
CA THR A 100 0.25 32.44 38.61
C THR A 100 0.34 31.88 37.19
N TYR A 101 1.48 32.10 36.51
CA TYR A 101 1.78 31.48 35.21
C TYR A 101 2.55 30.18 35.43
N LEU A 102 1.87 29.04 35.34
CA LEU A 102 2.50 27.72 35.22
C LEU A 102 2.29 27.23 33.78
N ALA A 103 3.34 27.24 32.98
CA ALA A 103 3.34 26.62 31.66
C ALA A 103 3.72 25.15 31.82
N VAL A 104 2.75 24.25 31.70
CA VAL A 104 3.00 22.80 31.67
C VAL A 104 2.90 22.34 30.21
N SER A 105 4.05 22.02 29.61
CA SER A 105 4.12 21.45 28.27
C SER A 105 4.21 19.93 28.37
N PHE A 106 3.24 19.23 27.78
CA PHE A 106 3.29 17.78 27.62
C PHE A 106 3.64 17.45 26.16
N SER A 107 4.83 16.93 25.92
CA SER A 107 5.19 16.37 24.61
C SER A 107 4.86 14.88 24.59
N VAL A 108 3.82 14.49 23.86
CA VAL A 108 3.55 13.08 23.54
C VAL A 108 4.18 12.80 22.18
N ARG A 109 5.16 11.89 22.15
CA ARG A 109 5.78 11.38 20.92
C ARG A 109 5.11 10.06 20.56
N PHE A 110 4.55 9.98 19.35
CA PHE A 110 4.12 8.72 18.74
C PHE A 110 5.22 8.19 17.84
#